data_AF-A0A564Q4K7-F1
#
_entry.id   AF-A0A564Q4K7-F1
#
_cell.length_a   1.000
_cell.length_b   1.000
_cell.length_c   1.000
_cell.angle_alpha   90.00
_cell.angle_beta   90.00
_cell.angle_gamma   90.00
#
_symmetry.space_group_name_H-M   'P 1'
#
loop_
_entity.id
_entity.type
_entity.pdbx_description
1 polymer ?
#
loop_
_entity_poly.entity_id
_entity_poly.type
_entity_poly.pdbx_seq_one_letter_code
_entity_poly.pdbx_strand_id
1 'polypeptide(L)'
;MTVSNNLKQVLKEIFPKERTDLLAEVMVKAARDGTISYNEVEKLEGSIEDLLFLYSQRLLIPIRISEVVPESKSWEDRILCTRPNTEERYEMPEIIRYLIKEVEETGRWNAECAIKNYLKSIGELKVKEILEIFRRAKRETSDDDIPPKIHKIEPEFLKRSMDELELDTEKTVKELIRGGIISFSLRNPAQNRLRFEVNPSLMNKR
;
A
#
# COMPACT_ATOMS: atom_id res chain seq x y z
N MET A 1 -12.58 4.14 17.55
CA MET A 1 -13.08 2.92 16.90
C MET A 1 -12.41 1.76 17.60
N THR A 2 -13.20 0.86 18.15
CA THR A 2 -12.73 -0.41 18.72
C THR A 2 -12.43 -1.35 17.55
N VAL A 3 -11.36 -2.14 17.62
CA VAL A 3 -11.00 -3.05 16.53
C VAL A 3 -12.14 -4.04 16.27
N SER A 4 -12.62 -4.08 15.02
CA SER A 4 -13.64 -5.04 14.61
C SER A 4 -13.10 -6.47 14.60
N ASN A 5 -13.93 -7.44 15.03
CA ASN A 5 -13.62 -8.87 14.90
C ASN A 5 -13.38 -9.28 13.44
N ASN A 6 -14.02 -8.60 12.49
CA ASN A 6 -13.84 -8.83 11.05
C ASN A 6 -12.38 -8.63 10.64
N LEU A 7 -11.75 -7.53 11.07
CA LEU A 7 -10.36 -7.25 10.72
C LEU A 7 -9.40 -8.27 11.34
N LYS A 8 -9.61 -8.62 12.62
CA LYS A 8 -8.79 -9.63 13.31
C LYS A 8 -8.86 -10.98 12.59
N GLN A 9 -10.07 -11.41 12.21
CA GLN A 9 -10.26 -12.68 11.51
C GLN A 9 -9.60 -12.67 10.14
N VAL A 10 -9.84 -11.64 9.33
CA VAL A 10 -9.24 -11.53 8.00
C VAL A 10 -7.71 -11.50 8.07
N LEU A 11 -7.13 -10.75 9.03
CA LEU A 11 -5.68 -10.73 9.22
C LEU A 11 -5.13 -12.11 9.62
N LYS A 12 -5.86 -12.91 10.42
CA LYS A 12 -5.49 -14.30 10.75
C LYS A 12 -5.48 -15.21 9.53
N GLU A 13 -6.39 -14.98 8.59
CA GLU A 13 -6.47 -15.75 7.34
C GLU A 13 -5.30 -15.39 6.40
N ILE A 14 -5.07 -14.09 6.17
CA ILE A 14 -4.10 -13.64 5.16
C ILE A 14 -2.65 -13.54 5.68
N PHE A 15 -2.46 -13.39 6.99
CA PHE A 15 -1.16 -13.28 7.66
C PHE A 15 -1.07 -14.20 8.89
N PRO A 16 -1.23 -15.53 8.73
CA PRO A 16 -1.38 -16.47 9.85
C PRO A 16 -0.15 -16.59 10.75
N LYS A 17 1.02 -16.10 10.32
CA LYS A 17 2.27 -16.15 11.07
C LYS A 17 2.54 -14.91 11.91
N GLU A 18 1.71 -13.88 11.78
CA GLU A 18 1.93 -12.58 12.40
C GLU A 18 1.07 -12.37 13.65
N ARG A 19 1.40 -11.34 14.44
CA ARG A 19 0.64 -10.94 15.65
C ARG A 19 -0.63 -10.17 15.28
N THR A 20 -1.55 -10.84 14.60
CA THR A 20 -2.72 -10.26 13.91
C THR A 20 -3.64 -9.42 14.80
N ASP A 21 -3.84 -9.79 16.07
CA ASP A 21 -4.66 -9.00 16.99
C ASP A 21 -4.04 -7.61 17.27
N LEU A 22 -2.71 -7.57 17.42
CA LEU A 22 -1.95 -6.35 17.61
C LEU A 22 -1.85 -5.53 16.33
N LEU A 23 -1.57 -6.19 15.19
CA LEU A 23 -1.56 -5.54 13.89
C LEU A 23 -2.89 -4.85 13.62
N ALA A 24 -4.02 -5.48 13.96
CA ALA A 24 -5.33 -4.89 13.81
C ALA A 24 -5.47 -3.58 14.62
N GLU A 25 -4.97 -3.53 15.85
CA GLU A 25 -5.00 -2.32 16.70
C GLU A 25 -4.16 -1.18 16.11
N VAL A 26 -2.92 -1.49 15.71
CA VAL A 26 -2.03 -0.54 15.04
C VAL A 26 -2.67 -0.01 13.75
N MET A 27 -3.22 -0.91 12.93
CA MET A 27 -3.81 -0.55 11.64
C MET A 27 -5.09 0.27 11.78
N VAL A 28 -5.99 -0.04 12.72
CA VAL A 28 -7.20 0.75 12.96
C VAL A 28 -6.85 2.15 13.46
N LYS A 29 -5.86 2.25 14.37
CA LYS A 29 -5.39 3.54 14.86
C LYS A 29 -4.81 4.38 13.72
N ALA A 30 -3.91 3.80 12.93
CA ALA A 30 -3.31 4.48 11.79
C ALA A 30 -4.32 4.82 10.68
N ALA A 31 -5.32 3.96 10.43
CA ALA A 31 -6.38 4.24 9.45
C ALA A 31 -7.25 5.44 9.87
N ARG A 32 -7.55 5.55 11.16
CA ARG A 32 -8.30 6.69 11.72
C ARG A 32 -7.48 7.98 11.65
N ASP A 33 -6.25 7.93 12.14
CA ASP A 33 -5.41 9.12 12.36
C ASP A 33 -4.61 9.51 11.09
N GLY A 34 -4.63 8.65 10.06
CA GLY A 34 -3.84 8.76 8.83
C GLY A 34 -2.35 8.45 9.03
N THR A 35 -1.86 8.55 10.25
CA THR A 35 -0.46 8.34 10.63
C THR A 35 -0.38 7.71 12.02
N ILE A 36 0.76 7.10 12.33
CA ILE A 36 1.08 6.58 13.67
C ILE A 36 2.57 6.76 13.96
N SER A 37 2.92 7.07 15.20
CA SER A 37 4.32 7.15 15.64
C SER A 37 4.85 5.82 16.16
N TYR A 38 6.18 5.64 16.14
CA TYR A 38 6.84 4.47 16.75
C TYR A 38 6.44 4.29 18.23
N ASN A 39 6.44 5.37 19.00
CA ASN A 39 6.04 5.33 20.42
C ASN A 39 4.56 4.91 20.61
N GLU A 40 3.67 5.22 19.67
CA GLU A 40 2.27 4.75 19.72
C GLU A 40 2.16 3.27 19.39
N VAL A 41 3.01 2.74 18.51
CA VAL A 41 3.08 1.30 18.25
C VAL A 41 3.61 0.56 19.47
N GLU A 42 4.67 1.05 20.12
CA GLU A 42 5.20 0.45 21.36
C GLU A 42 4.16 0.46 22.50
N LYS A 43 3.34 1.52 22.62
CA LYS A 43 2.24 1.59 23.59
C LYS A 43 1.13 0.55 23.33
N LEU A 44 1.03 0.05 22.10
CA LEU A 44 0.17 -1.06 21.71
C LEU A 44 0.91 -2.41 21.77
N GLU A 45 2.05 -2.45 22.47
CA GLU A 45 2.94 -3.62 22.62
C GLU A 45 3.57 -4.11 21.29
N GLY A 46 3.51 -3.27 20.26
CA GLY A 46 4.07 -3.56 18.95
C GLY A 46 5.59 -3.48 18.96
N SER A 47 6.21 -4.27 18.09
CA SER A 47 7.67 -4.34 17.98
C SER A 47 8.19 -3.79 16.65
N ILE A 48 9.51 -3.73 16.55
CA ILE A 48 10.22 -3.38 15.30
C ILE A 48 9.87 -4.38 14.20
N GLU A 49 9.72 -5.67 14.53
CA GLU A 49 9.35 -6.71 13.58
C GLU A 49 7.96 -6.48 12.98
N ASP A 50 6.97 -6.07 13.79
CA ASP A 50 5.63 -5.76 13.25
C ASP A 50 5.68 -4.55 12.31
N LEU A 51 6.46 -3.52 12.68
CA LEU A 51 6.64 -2.35 11.82
C LEU A 51 7.36 -2.70 10.51
N LEU A 52 8.36 -3.55 10.58
CA LEU A 52 9.06 -4.06 9.40
C LEU A 52 8.09 -4.85 8.51
N PHE A 53 7.22 -5.67 9.11
CA PHE A 53 6.16 -6.38 8.40
C PHE A 53 5.18 -5.41 7.73
N LEU A 54 4.61 -4.46 8.47
CA LEU A 54 3.68 -3.43 7.95
C LEU A 54 4.31 -2.61 6.83
N TYR A 55 5.59 -2.27 6.94
CA TYR A 55 6.36 -1.60 5.90
C TYR A 55 6.58 -2.50 4.67
N SER A 56 6.93 -3.77 4.87
CA SER A 56 7.11 -4.73 3.78
C SER A 56 5.84 -4.90 2.94
N GLN A 57 4.67 -4.79 3.58
CA GLN A 57 3.36 -4.87 2.92
C GLN A 57 2.87 -3.51 2.41
N ARG A 58 3.61 -2.40 2.63
CA ARG A 58 3.21 -1.02 2.32
C ARG A 58 1.87 -0.63 2.98
N LEU A 59 1.59 -1.22 4.15
CA LEU A 59 0.46 -0.84 5.01
C LEU A 59 0.77 0.44 5.78
N LEU A 60 2.03 0.58 6.20
CA LEU A 60 2.59 1.80 6.79
C LEU A 60 3.87 2.16 6.04
N ILE A 61 4.11 3.45 5.85
CA ILE A 61 5.25 3.96 5.11
C ILE A 61 5.92 5.04 5.95
N PRO A 62 7.26 5.03 6.13
CA PRO A 62 7.94 6.12 6.84
C PRO A 62 7.69 7.46 6.15
N ILE A 63 7.33 8.48 6.93
CA ILE A 63 7.21 9.85 6.41
C ILE A 63 8.60 10.43 6.12
N ARG A 64 9.59 10.03 6.91
CA ARG A 64 10.98 10.45 6.75
C ARG A 64 11.51 10.02 5.38
N ILE A 65 11.94 11.00 4.61
CA ILE A 65 12.61 10.83 3.33
C ILE A 65 14.13 10.78 3.59
N SER A 66 14.86 10.00 2.77
CA SER A 66 16.32 10.04 2.79
C SER A 66 16.85 11.43 2.48
N GLU A 67 17.75 11.94 3.32
CA GLU A 67 18.48 13.20 3.07
C GLU A 67 19.37 13.12 1.82
N VAL A 68 19.73 11.91 1.40
CA VAL A 68 20.59 11.66 0.23
C VAL A 68 19.79 11.74 -1.08
N VAL A 69 18.48 11.48 -1.06
CA VAL A 69 17.61 11.57 -2.24
C VAL A 69 16.28 12.27 -1.88
N PRO A 70 16.30 13.58 -1.56
CA PRO A 70 15.14 14.28 -0.99
C PRO A 70 13.94 14.35 -1.95
N GLU A 71 14.19 14.27 -3.25
CA GLU A 71 13.16 14.35 -4.29
C GLU A 71 12.47 13.02 -4.56
N SER A 72 13.03 11.90 -4.09
CA SER A 72 12.43 10.60 -4.34
C SER A 72 11.20 10.42 -3.46
N LYS A 73 10.05 10.21 -4.10
CA LYS A 73 8.80 9.78 -3.46
C LYS A 73 8.59 8.27 -3.53
N SER A 74 9.61 7.52 -3.92
CA SER A 74 9.53 6.06 -3.94
C SER A 74 9.36 5.52 -2.51
N TRP A 75 8.63 4.43 -2.36
CA TRP A 75 8.54 3.76 -1.06
C TRP A 75 9.88 3.15 -0.63
N GLU A 76 10.70 2.67 -1.56
CA GLU A 76 11.97 2.01 -1.25
C GLU A 76 13.08 2.97 -0.79
N ASP A 77 12.96 4.26 -1.07
CA ASP A 77 13.89 5.29 -0.60
C ASP A 77 13.45 5.88 0.75
N ARG A 78 12.34 5.40 1.33
CA ARG A 78 11.90 5.76 2.69
C ARG A 78 12.72 5.02 3.72
N ILE A 79 13.23 5.75 4.70
CA ILE A 79 14.09 5.18 5.74
C ILE A 79 13.21 4.76 6.92
N LEU A 80 13.10 3.45 7.13
CA LEU A 80 12.49 2.89 8.33
C LEU A 80 13.43 3.11 9.52
N CYS A 81 13.13 4.10 10.36
CA CYS A 81 13.81 4.36 11.62
C CYS A 81 12.90 3.96 12.78
N THR A 82 13.44 3.22 13.76
CA THR A 82 12.72 2.81 14.99
C THR A 82 13.49 3.30 16.20
N ARG A 83 13.57 4.62 16.37
CA ARG A 83 14.27 5.22 17.51
C ARG A 83 13.26 5.50 18.63
N PRO A 84 13.41 4.87 19.80
CA PRO A 84 12.57 5.20 20.95
C PRO A 84 12.70 6.68 21.31
N ASN A 85 11.61 7.31 21.75
CA ASN A 85 11.56 8.72 22.15
C ASN A 85 11.84 9.73 21.04
N THR A 86 11.74 9.34 19.76
CA THR A 86 11.72 10.30 18.64
C THR A 86 10.31 10.42 18.07
N GLU A 87 10.04 11.51 17.35
CA GLU A 87 8.80 11.71 16.60
C GLU A 87 8.81 10.93 15.25
N GLU A 88 9.41 9.74 15.18
CA GLU A 88 9.31 8.95 13.95
C GLU A 88 7.85 8.57 13.71
N ARG A 89 7.34 9.00 12.55
CA ARG A 89 5.97 8.77 12.12
C ARG A 89 5.95 7.99 10.82
N TYR A 90 4.92 7.15 10.72
CA TYR A 90 4.58 6.39 9.55
C TYR A 90 3.19 6.82 9.08
N GLU A 91 3.05 7.03 7.78
CA GLU A 91 1.76 7.28 7.14
C GLU A 91 1.12 5.97 6.70
N MET A 92 -0.20 5.89 6.82
CA MET A 92 -0.99 4.85 6.19
C MET A 92 -1.49 5.39 4.85
N PRO A 93 -1.13 4.76 3.71
CA PRO A 93 -1.59 5.23 2.41
C PRO A 93 -3.12 5.26 2.32
N GLU A 94 -3.68 6.24 1.62
CA GLU A 94 -5.12 6.48 1.60
C GLU A 94 -5.90 5.23 1.15
N ILE A 95 -5.39 4.50 0.15
CA ILE A 95 -6.01 3.26 -0.32
C ILE A 95 -6.08 2.18 0.76
N ILE A 96 -5.07 2.11 1.63
CA ILE A 96 -5.05 1.16 2.74
C ILE A 96 -6.11 1.54 3.77
N ARG A 97 -6.34 2.82 4.02
CA ARG A 97 -7.43 3.29 4.90
C ARG A 97 -8.80 2.85 4.38
N TYR A 98 -9.03 2.97 3.07
CA TYR A 98 -10.24 2.45 2.42
C TYR A 98 -10.36 0.92 2.50
N LEU A 99 -9.23 0.20 2.39
CA LEU A 99 -9.20 -1.25 2.51
C LEU A 99 -9.54 -1.71 3.94
N ILE A 100 -8.98 -1.07 4.95
CA ILE A 100 -9.31 -1.39 6.35
C ILE A 100 -10.77 -1.12 6.64
N LYS A 101 -11.30 0.03 6.18
CA LYS A 101 -12.73 0.32 6.31
C LYS A 101 -13.60 -0.75 5.66
N GLU A 102 -13.27 -1.16 4.44
CA GLU A 102 -13.99 -2.24 3.72
C GLU A 102 -13.96 -3.55 4.50
N VAL A 103 -12.81 -3.93 5.05
CA VAL A 103 -12.65 -5.14 5.86
C VAL A 103 -13.47 -5.06 7.14
N GLU A 104 -13.44 -3.93 7.84
CA GLU A 104 -14.23 -3.74 9.06
C GLU A 104 -15.74 -3.85 8.79
N GLU A 105 -16.21 -3.30 7.66
CA GLU A 105 -17.63 -3.30 7.26
C GLU A 105 -18.11 -4.65 6.70
N THR A 106 -17.26 -5.35 5.94
CA THR A 106 -17.69 -6.53 5.15
C THR A 106 -17.06 -7.84 5.55
N GLY A 107 -15.98 -7.82 6.34
CA GLY A 107 -15.16 -9.00 6.64
C GLY A 107 -14.40 -9.53 5.44
N ARG A 108 -14.15 -8.72 4.40
CA ARG A 108 -13.44 -9.15 3.19
C ARG A 108 -12.28 -8.24 2.85
N TRP A 109 -11.11 -8.82 2.59
CA TRP A 109 -9.94 -8.11 2.07
C TRP A 109 -10.11 -7.84 0.56
N ASN A 110 -10.90 -6.83 0.21
CA ASN A 110 -11.26 -6.54 -1.18
C ASN A 110 -10.60 -5.25 -1.71
N ALA A 111 -9.43 -5.41 -2.34
CA ALA A 111 -8.70 -4.31 -2.96
C ALA A 111 -9.50 -3.58 -4.05
N GLU A 112 -10.26 -4.29 -4.88
CA GLU A 112 -11.04 -3.64 -5.94
C GLU A 112 -12.15 -2.75 -5.38
N CYS A 113 -12.81 -3.18 -4.30
CA CYS A 113 -13.81 -2.34 -3.63
C CYS A 113 -13.16 -1.11 -2.98
N ALA A 114 -12.02 -1.30 -2.29
CA ALA A 114 -11.25 -0.21 -1.72
C ALA A 114 -10.84 0.84 -2.76
N ILE A 115 -10.30 0.40 -3.91
CA ILE A 115 -9.89 1.29 -5.01
C ILE A 115 -11.11 2.01 -5.60
N LYS A 116 -12.21 1.29 -5.83
CA LYS A 116 -13.46 1.87 -6.32
C LYS A 116 -13.97 2.97 -5.40
N ASN A 117 -13.97 2.73 -4.10
CA ASN A 117 -14.47 3.67 -3.09
C ASN A 117 -13.55 4.89 -2.97
N TYR A 118 -12.23 4.67 -2.99
CA TYR A 118 -11.24 5.75 -3.06
C TYR A 118 -11.44 6.64 -4.29
N LEU A 119 -11.49 6.07 -5.50
CA LEU A 119 -11.64 6.83 -6.75
C LEU A 119 -12.94 7.63 -6.78
N LYS A 120 -14.05 7.05 -6.30
CA LYS A 120 -15.32 7.76 -6.16
C LYS A 120 -15.22 8.93 -5.19
N SER A 121 -14.51 8.76 -4.07
CA SER A 121 -14.39 9.81 -3.06
C SER A 121 -13.65 11.06 -3.55
N ILE A 122 -12.74 10.90 -4.51
CA ILE A 122 -11.99 12.00 -5.13
C ILE A 122 -12.70 12.55 -6.39
N GLY A 123 -13.90 12.07 -6.70
CA GLY A 123 -14.69 12.54 -7.85
C GLY A 123 -14.20 12.02 -9.20
N GLU A 124 -13.44 10.92 -9.25
CA GLU A 124 -13.00 10.34 -10.53
C GLU A 124 -14.20 9.75 -11.28
N LEU A 125 -14.30 10.06 -12.58
CA LEU A 125 -15.39 9.65 -13.44
C LEU A 125 -15.08 8.33 -14.14
N LYS A 126 -13.80 8.06 -14.44
CA LYS A 126 -13.33 6.86 -15.14
C LYS A 126 -12.95 5.71 -14.20
N VAL A 127 -13.79 5.49 -13.18
CA VAL A 127 -13.53 4.48 -12.11
C VAL A 127 -13.39 3.08 -12.69
N LYS A 128 -14.21 2.72 -13.67
CA LYS A 128 -14.22 1.36 -14.24
C LYS A 128 -12.93 1.08 -15.01
N GLU A 129 -12.48 2.06 -15.77
CA GLU A 129 -11.29 2.02 -16.61
C GLU A 129 -10.04 1.95 -15.74
N ILE A 130 -9.94 2.77 -14.69
CA ILE A 130 -8.80 2.73 -13.76
C ILE A 130 -8.77 1.40 -12.97
N LEU A 131 -9.93 0.86 -12.58
CA LEU A 131 -9.98 -0.49 -12.01
C LEU A 131 -9.48 -1.54 -13.00
N GLU A 132 -9.77 -1.39 -14.30
CA GLU A 132 -9.25 -2.31 -15.30
C GLU A 132 -7.74 -2.19 -15.48
N ILE A 133 -7.16 -0.98 -15.39
CA ILE A 133 -5.70 -0.80 -15.30
C ILE A 133 -5.13 -1.57 -14.11
N PHE A 134 -5.75 -1.47 -12.93
CA PHE A 134 -5.31 -2.22 -11.76
C PHE A 134 -5.39 -3.74 -11.97
N ARG A 135 -6.48 -4.25 -12.56
CA ARG A 135 -6.61 -5.68 -12.88
C ARG A 135 -5.57 -6.15 -13.88
N ARG A 136 -5.27 -5.34 -14.91
CA ARG A 136 -4.20 -5.61 -15.88
C ARG A 136 -2.83 -5.68 -15.19
N ALA A 137 -2.50 -4.70 -14.37
CA ALA A 137 -1.26 -4.67 -13.59
C ALA A 137 -1.15 -5.88 -12.65
N LYS A 138 -2.27 -6.29 -12.03
CA LYS A 138 -2.32 -7.46 -11.18
C LYS A 138 -2.04 -8.74 -11.95
N ARG A 139 -2.63 -8.92 -13.14
CA ARG A 139 -2.37 -10.08 -14.02
C ARG A 139 -0.91 -10.12 -14.48
N GLU A 140 -0.35 -8.97 -14.86
CA GLU A 140 1.05 -8.85 -15.28
C GLU A 140 2.06 -9.24 -14.19
N THR A 141 1.69 -9.04 -12.92
CA THR A 141 2.57 -9.27 -11.76
C THR A 141 2.25 -10.53 -10.97
N SER A 142 1.26 -11.31 -11.40
CA SER A 142 0.89 -12.59 -10.78
C SER A 142 1.61 -13.72 -11.51
N ASP A 143 2.87 -13.97 -11.13
CA ASP A 143 3.61 -15.16 -11.53
C ASP A 143 3.75 -16.08 -10.30
N ASP A 144 3.12 -17.25 -10.35
CA ASP A 144 3.02 -18.20 -9.22
C ASP A 144 4.37 -18.89 -8.91
N ASP A 145 5.37 -18.81 -9.81
CA ASP A 145 6.63 -19.54 -9.69
C ASP A 145 7.77 -18.74 -9.02
N ILE A 146 7.51 -17.50 -8.59
CA ILE A 146 8.55 -16.60 -8.08
C ILE A 146 8.26 -16.23 -6.61
N PRO A 147 9.19 -16.50 -5.67
CA PRO A 147 9.03 -16.11 -4.25
C PRO A 147 8.79 -14.60 -4.16
N PRO A 148 8.06 -14.09 -3.14
CA PRO A 148 7.32 -12.82 -3.17
C PRO A 148 8.20 -11.66 -3.63
N LYS A 149 8.29 -11.48 -4.95
CA LYS A 149 9.06 -10.42 -5.60
C LYS A 149 8.10 -9.28 -5.77
N ILE A 150 8.51 -8.15 -5.22
CA ILE A 150 8.01 -6.80 -5.46
C ILE A 150 7.24 -6.75 -6.79
N HIS A 151 5.94 -6.45 -6.74
CA HIS A 151 5.04 -6.48 -7.89
C HIS A 151 5.36 -5.31 -8.81
N LYS A 152 6.35 -5.48 -9.69
CA LYS A 152 6.85 -4.42 -10.56
C LYS A 152 6.21 -4.45 -11.93
N ILE A 153 5.81 -3.28 -12.43
CA ILE A 153 5.29 -3.07 -13.79
C ILE A 153 6.13 -2.04 -14.52
N GLU A 154 6.34 -2.26 -15.82
CA GLU A 154 7.07 -1.33 -16.69
C GLU A 154 6.18 -0.13 -17.06
N PRO A 155 6.72 1.10 -17.16
CA PRO A 155 5.97 2.28 -17.59
C PRO A 155 5.28 2.12 -18.93
N GLU A 156 5.90 1.43 -19.88
CA GLU A 156 5.37 1.18 -21.22
C GLU A 156 4.14 0.26 -21.19
N PHE A 157 4.04 -0.64 -20.20
CA PHE A 157 2.84 -1.45 -19.99
C PHE A 157 1.66 -0.60 -19.52
N LEU A 158 1.90 0.26 -18.52
CA LEU A 158 0.86 1.17 -18.01
C LEU A 158 0.40 2.14 -19.08
N LYS A 159 1.33 2.76 -19.81
CA LYS A 159 1.01 3.70 -20.88
C LYS A 159 0.13 3.05 -21.95
N ARG A 160 0.54 1.89 -22.49
CA ARG A 160 -0.27 1.16 -23.48
C ARG A 160 -1.67 0.81 -22.95
N SER A 161 -1.75 0.34 -21.70
CA SER A 161 -3.03 -0.01 -21.10
C SER A 161 -3.95 1.20 -20.91
N MET A 162 -3.38 2.37 -20.56
CA MET A 162 -4.11 3.62 -20.40
C MET A 162 -4.55 4.19 -21.76
N ASP A 163 -3.68 4.14 -22.77
CA ASP A 163 -4.00 4.55 -24.14
C ASP A 163 -5.18 3.74 -24.70
N GLU A 164 -5.19 2.41 -24.51
CA GLU A 164 -6.29 1.53 -24.91
C GLU A 164 -7.63 1.81 -24.22
N LEU A 165 -7.61 2.39 -23.02
CA LEU A 165 -8.80 2.75 -22.25
C LEU A 165 -9.11 4.26 -22.31
N GLU A 166 -8.44 5.00 -23.20
CA GLU A 166 -8.56 6.44 -23.38
C GLU A 166 -8.35 7.24 -22.07
N LEU A 167 -7.47 6.75 -21.20
CA LEU A 167 -7.10 7.41 -19.95
C LEU A 167 -5.97 8.40 -20.17
N ASP A 168 -6.05 9.56 -19.53
CA ASP A 168 -4.91 10.47 -19.44
C ASP A 168 -3.82 9.80 -18.58
N THR A 169 -2.70 9.45 -19.22
CA THR A 169 -1.63 8.67 -18.57
C THR A 169 -1.05 9.42 -17.38
N GLU A 170 -0.73 10.70 -17.52
CA GLU A 170 -0.06 11.49 -16.48
C GLU A 170 -0.99 11.68 -15.28
N LYS A 171 -2.23 12.11 -15.52
CA LYS A 171 -3.25 12.28 -14.49
C LYS A 171 -3.51 10.96 -13.78
N THR A 172 -3.70 9.87 -14.52
CA THR A 172 -4.02 8.56 -13.93
C THR A 172 -2.88 8.04 -13.07
N VAL A 173 -1.64 8.09 -13.56
CA VAL A 173 -0.46 7.68 -12.78
C VAL A 173 -0.34 8.51 -11.51
N LYS A 174 -0.55 9.83 -11.59
CA LYS A 174 -0.52 10.72 -10.42
C LYS A 174 -1.55 10.32 -9.36
N GLU A 175 -2.78 10.00 -9.75
CA GLU A 175 -3.82 9.57 -8.81
C GLU A 175 -3.54 8.19 -8.20
N LEU A 176 -2.99 7.25 -8.98
CA LEU A 176 -2.57 5.94 -8.48
C LEU A 176 -1.43 6.06 -7.46
N ILE A 177 -0.46 6.95 -7.72
CA ILE A 177 0.64 7.23 -6.77
C ILE A 177 0.10 7.92 -5.52
N ARG A 178 -0.72 8.96 -5.69
CA ARG A 178 -1.29 9.73 -4.57
C ARG A 178 -2.13 8.86 -3.64
N GLY A 179 -2.91 7.93 -4.20
CA GLY A 179 -3.70 6.98 -3.42
C GLY A 179 -2.87 5.92 -2.72
N GLY A 180 -1.60 5.74 -3.12
CA GLY A 180 -0.73 4.68 -2.63
C GLY A 180 -1.00 3.32 -3.24
N ILE A 181 -1.58 3.28 -4.44
CA ILE A 181 -1.85 2.06 -5.22
C ILE A 181 -0.55 1.58 -5.89
N ILE A 182 0.23 2.53 -6.40
CA ILE A 182 1.56 2.27 -6.97
C ILE A 182 2.59 3.28 -6.43
N SER A 183 3.87 2.97 -6.59
CA SER A 183 4.99 3.88 -6.35
C SER A 183 6.02 3.72 -7.45
N PHE A 184 6.80 4.76 -7.75
CA PHE A 184 8.03 4.60 -8.53
C PHE A 184 8.97 3.62 -7.81
N SER A 185 9.75 2.86 -8.57
CA SER A 185 10.85 2.04 -8.10
C SER A 185 12.06 2.15 -9.04
N LEU A 186 13.21 2.49 -8.45
CA LEU A 186 14.52 2.71 -9.03
C LEU A 186 15.51 1.63 -8.54
N ARG A 187 15.17 0.34 -8.61
CA ARG A 187 16.15 -0.73 -8.29
C ARG A 187 16.45 -1.64 -9.46
N ASN A 188 17.27 -1.10 -10.38
CA ASN A 188 18.40 -1.82 -10.96
C ASN A 188 19.45 -0.80 -11.50
N PRO A 189 20.53 -0.50 -10.75
CA PRO A 189 21.59 0.41 -11.20
C PRO A 189 22.23 -0.01 -12.53
N ALA A 190 22.19 -1.30 -12.87
CA ALA A 190 22.72 -1.82 -14.12
C ALA A 190 21.82 -1.57 -15.33
N GLN A 191 20.53 -1.24 -15.12
CA GLN A 191 19.56 -1.07 -16.21
C GLN A 191 19.01 0.35 -16.29
N ASN A 192 19.11 1.18 -15.25
CA ASN A 192 18.61 2.57 -15.22
C ASN A 192 17.18 2.74 -15.75
N ARG A 193 16.33 1.71 -15.58
CA ARG A 193 14.94 1.72 -16.03
C ARG A 193 14.02 1.95 -14.84
N LEU A 194 13.24 3.02 -14.92
CA LEU A 194 12.16 3.34 -14.00
C LEU A 194 11.09 2.25 -14.10
N ARG A 195 10.66 1.70 -12.97
CA ARG A 195 9.50 0.81 -12.87
C ARG A 195 8.50 1.38 -11.87
N PHE A 196 7.30 0.81 -11.84
CA PHE A 196 6.35 1.02 -10.75
C PHE A 196 6.23 -0.23 -9.90
N GLU A 197 6.24 -0.08 -8.57
CA GLU A 197 5.82 -1.11 -7.62
C GLU A 197 4.31 -0.95 -7.38
N VAL A 198 3.54 -2.03 -7.48
CA VAL A 198 2.16 -2.11 -7.02
C VAL A 198 2.14 -2.45 -5.54
N ASN A 199 1.28 -1.77 -4.77
CA ASN A 199 1.16 -2.00 -3.33
C ASN A 199 0.87 -3.48 -3.02
N PRO A 200 1.77 -4.20 -2.33
CA PRO A 200 1.62 -5.64 -2.06
C PRO A 200 0.36 -5.98 -1.26
N SER A 201 -0.19 -5.04 -0.47
CA SER A 201 -1.42 -5.25 0.28
C SER A 201 -2.68 -5.26 -0.58
N LEU A 202 -2.61 -4.78 -1.83
CA LEU A 202 -3.73 -4.80 -2.77
C LEU A 202 -3.75 -6.07 -3.63
N MET A 203 -2.69 -6.87 -3.56
CA MET A 203 -2.55 -8.09 -4.33
C MET A 203 -3.31 -9.25 -3.67
N ASN A 204 -3.60 -10.31 -4.44
CA ASN A 204 -4.31 -11.47 -3.91
C ASN A 204 -3.55 -12.02 -2.70
N LYS A 205 -4.23 -12.03 -1.56
CA LYS A 205 -3.83 -12.80 -0.39
C LYS A 205 -4.72 -14.05 -0.42
N ARG A 206 -4.10 -15.21 -0.56
CA ARG A 206 -4.81 -16.51 -0.58
C ARG A 206 -5.49 -16.75 0.76
#